data_AF-W1XKK1-F1
#
_entry.id   AF-W1XKK1-F1
#
_cell.length_a   1.000
_cell.length_b   1.000
_cell.length_c   1.000
_cell.angle_alpha   90.00
_cell.angle_beta   90.00
_cell.angle_gamma   90.00
#
_symmetry.space_group_name_H-M   'P 1'
#
loop_
_entity.id
_entity.type
_entity.pdbx_description
1 polymer ?
#
loop_
_entity_poly.entity_id
_entity_poly.type
_entity_poly.pdbx_seq_one_letter_code
_entity_poly.pdbx_strand_id
1 'polypeptide(L)' 'TSVNGDERTIFILRKQGVFGTSSFFTNETRRSFVIALSKCEIISIDKEIVNKYISINPNFSLCIIQDLS' A
#
# COMPACT_ATOMS: atom_id res chain seq x y z
N THR A 1 15.07 -3.28 8.77
CA THR A 1 14.90 -4.53 9.54
C THR A 1 15.53 -4.32 10.91
N SER A 2 14.94 -4.79 12.00
CA SER A 2 15.61 -4.79 13.31
C SER A 2 16.98 -5.48 13.15
N VAL A 3 18.00 -5.00 13.86
CA VAL A 3 19.36 -5.57 13.82
C VAL A 3 19.34 -7.07 14.16
N ASN A 4 18.34 -7.51 14.93
CA ASN A 4 18.17 -8.88 15.39
C ASN A 4 17.14 -9.68 14.58
N GLY A 5 16.55 -9.10 13.53
CA GLY A 5 15.49 -9.74 12.76
C GLY A 5 14.10 -9.70 13.43
N ASP A 6 13.98 -9.09 14.61
CA ASP A 6 12.69 -8.93 15.28
C ASP A 6 11.69 -8.14 14.42
N GLU A 7 10.48 -8.68 14.31
CA GLU A 7 9.36 -8.01 13.69
C GLU A 7 8.63 -7.14 14.71
N ARG A 8 8.17 -5.96 14.26
CA ARG A 8 7.32 -5.08 15.06
C ARG A 8 6.07 -4.75 14.28
N THR A 9 4.92 -4.73 14.94
CA THR A 9 3.68 -4.22 14.35
C THR A 9 3.84 -2.73 14.09
N ILE A 10 3.69 -2.34 12.82
CA ILE A 10 3.73 -0.92 12.43
C ILE A 10 2.31 -0.35 12.36
N PHE A 11 1.37 -1.11 11.80
CA PHE A 11 -0.03 -0.71 11.63
C PHE A 11 -0.98 -1.89 11.84
N ILE A 12 -2.20 -1.59 12.31
CA ILE A 12 -3.35 -2.50 12.27
C ILE A 12 -4.36 -1.92 11.30
N LEU A 13 -4.54 -2.58 10.16
CA LEU A 13 -5.47 -2.14 9.12
C LEU A 13 -6.88 -2.66 9.40
N ARG A 14 -7.87 -1.79 9.18
CA ARG A 14 -9.30 -2.08 9.31
C ARG A 14 -9.94 -2.02 7.92
N LYS A 15 -11.28 -2.11 7.85
CA LYS A 15 -12.04 -1.88 6.61
C LYS A 15 -11.59 -0.56 5.96
N GLN A 16 -11.40 -0.58 4.62
CA GLN A 16 -10.85 0.53 3.82
C GLN A 16 -9.35 0.83 4.03
N GLY A 17 -8.63 0.03 4.82
CA GLY A 17 -7.18 0.18 4.95
C GLY A 17 -6.45 -0.19 3.66
N VAL A 18 -5.44 0.60 3.31
CA VAL A 18 -4.59 0.39 2.13
C VAL A 18 -3.19 -0.02 2.58
N PHE A 19 -2.54 -0.92 1.84
CA PHE A 19 -1.16 -1.35 2.10
C PHE A 19 -0.42 -1.66 0.80
N GLY A 20 0.91 -1.75 0.86
CA GLY A 20 1.76 -2.04 -0.30
C GLY A 20 1.93 -0.86 -1.27
N THR A 21 1.39 0.30 -0.94
CA THR A 21 1.44 1.53 -1.74
C THR A 21 2.86 2.04 -1.97
N SER A 22 3.75 1.94 -0.98
CA SER A 22 5.15 2.33 -1.16
C SER A 22 5.82 1.56 -2.31
N SER A 23 5.80 0.23 -2.29
CA SER A 23 6.34 -0.60 -3.38
C SER A 23 5.60 -0.39 -4.71
N PHE A 24 4.30 -0.08 -4.63
CA PHE A 24 3.47 0.17 -5.82
C PHE A 24 3.98 1.37 -6.63
N PHE A 25 4.38 2.46 -5.97
CA PHE A 25 4.88 3.66 -6.66
C PHE A 25 6.38 3.65 -6.91
N THR A 26 7.18 3.13 -5.98
CA THR A 26 8.65 3.22 -6.09
C THR A 26 9.30 2.10 -6.91
N ASN A 27 8.55 1.06 -7.31
CA ASN A 27 9.10 -0.16 -7.91
C ASN A 27 10.15 -0.87 -7.02
N GLU A 28 10.21 -0.54 -5.73
CA GLU A 28 11.09 -1.23 -4.80
C GLU A 28 10.43 -2.48 -4.21
N THR A 29 11.27 -3.38 -3.70
CA THR A 29 10.82 -4.54 -2.93
C THR A 29 10.02 -4.10 -1.69
N ARG A 30 8.98 -4.88 -1.36
CA ARG A 30 8.18 -4.67 -0.15
C ARG A 30 9.08 -4.62 1.09
N ARG A 31 8.94 -3.53 1.86
CA ARG A 31 9.70 -3.28 3.10
C ARG A 31 9.01 -3.85 4.35
N SER A 32 7.77 -4.31 4.22
CA SER A 32 6.95 -4.86 5.29
C SER A 32 6.05 -6.00 4.80
N PHE A 33 5.57 -6.79 5.76
CA PHE A 33 4.59 -7.85 5.55
C PHE A 33 3.23 -7.45 6.10
N VAL A 34 2.18 -8.08 5.58
CA VAL A 34 0.81 -7.94 6.07
C VAL A 34 0.26 -9.34 6.30
N ILE A 35 -0.32 -9.54 7.48
CA ILE A 35 -0.94 -10.80 7.89
C ILE A 35 -2.42 -10.58 8.19
N ALA A 36 -3.25 -11.57 7.85
CA ALA A 36 -4.66 -11.54 8.20
C ALA A 36 -4.85 -11.92 9.67
N LEU A 37 -5.38 -10.99 10.48
CA LEU A 37 -5.70 -11.24 11.90
C LEU A 37 -7.09 -11.86 12.08
N SER A 38 -7.94 -11.78 11.07
CA SER A 38 -9.29 -12.35 11.01
C SER A 38 -9.69 -12.58 9.54
N LYS A 39 -10.86 -13.18 9.30
CA LYS A 39 -11.40 -13.31 7.94
C LYS A 39 -11.57 -11.92 7.33
N CYS A 40 -10.91 -11.68 6.20
CA CYS A 40 -10.95 -10.42 5.49
C CYS A 40 -10.98 -10.64 3.98
N GLU A 41 -11.39 -9.62 3.25
CA GLU A 41 -11.37 -9.57 1.79
C GLU A 41 -10.38 -8.50 1.34
N ILE A 42 -9.65 -8.79 0.27
CA ILE A 42 -8.62 -7.91 -0.29
C ILE A 42 -8.99 -7.65 -1.74
N ILE A 43 -9.03 -6.37 -2.11
CA ILE A 43 -9.17 -5.93 -3.49
C ILE A 43 -7.79 -5.56 -3.99
N SER A 44 -7.22 -6.36 -4.89
CA SER A 44 -5.95 -6.04 -5.54
C SER A 44 -6.16 -4.99 -6.61
N ILE A 45 -5.32 -3.96 -6.63
CA ILE A 45 -5.33 -2.91 -7.65
C ILE A 45 -4.10 -3.09 -8.52
N ASP A 46 -4.30 -3.12 -9.84
CA ASP A 46 -3.23 -3.21 -10.82
C ASP A 46 -2.60 -1.83 -11.08
N LYS A 47 -1.27 -1.80 -11.19
CA LYS A 47 -0.50 -0.57 -11.39
C LYS A 47 -0.80 0.12 -12.72
N GLU A 48 -0.95 -0.65 -13.79
CA GLU A 48 -1.24 -0.11 -15.11
C GLU A 48 -2.63 0.53 -15.18
N ILE A 49 -3.60 -0.02 -14.42
CA ILE A 49 -4.92 0.59 -14.31
C ILE A 49 -4.83 1.96 -13.61
N VAL A 50 -4.09 2.05 -12.51
CA VAL A 50 -3.91 3.32 -11.80
C VAL A 50 -3.17 4.33 -12.65
N ASN A 51 -2.11 3.93 -13.37
CA ASN A 51 -1.37 4.82 -14.27
C ASN A 51 -2.27 5.38 -15.38
N LYS A 52 -3.09 4.53 -16.00
CA LYS A 52 -4.09 4.95 -17.01
C LYS A 52 -5.12 5.90 -16.42
N TYR A 53 -5.50 5.73 -15.16
CA TYR A 53 -6.46 6.62 -14.53
C TYR A 53 -5.84 7.98 -14.17
N ILE A 54 -4.60 7.99 -13.67
CA ILE A 54 -3.84 9.22 -13.38
C ILE A 54 -3.65 10.06 -14.66
N SER A 55 -3.43 9.45 -15.82
CA SER A 55 -3.26 10.19 -17.07
C SER A 55 -4.55 10.90 -17.52
N ILE A 56 -5.73 10.38 -17.15
CA ILE A 56 -7.04 10.97 -17.42
C ILE A 56 -7.44 11.96 -16.31
N ASN A 57 -7.06 11.67 -15.06
CA ASN A 57 -7.38 12.47 -13.88
C ASN A 57 -6.14 12.68 -12.99
N PRO A 58 -5.29 13.69 -13.29
CA PRO A 58 -4.04 13.94 -12.59
C PRO A 58 -4.22 14.22 -11.08
N ASN A 59 -5.36 14.80 -10.67
CA ASN A 59 -5.64 15.09 -9.26
C ASN A 59 -5.70 13.82 -8.39
N PHE A 60 -5.97 12.66 -8.99
CA PHE A 60 -5.95 11.38 -8.28
C PHE A 60 -4.57 11.06 -7.70
N SER A 61 -3.49 11.48 -8.37
CA SER A 61 -2.13 11.29 -7.85
C SER A 61 -1.89 12.07 -6.56
N LEU A 62 -2.46 13.27 -6.42
CA LEU A 62 -2.35 14.08 -5.22
C LEU A 62 -3.06 13.43 -4.02
N CYS A 63 -4.26 12.87 -4.25
CA CYS A 63 -4.98 12.13 -3.21
C CYS A 63 -4.16 10.94 -2.70
N ILE A 64 -3.48 10.23 -3.59
CA ILE A 64 -2.63 9.10 -3.21
C ILE A 64 -1.41 9.58 -2.41
N ILE A 65 -0.76 10.66 -2.83
CA ILE A 65 0.39 11.22 -2.09
C ILE A 65 -0.02 11.65 -0.67
N GLN A 66 -1.20 12.25 -0.51
CA GLN A 66 -1.72 12.65 0.81
C GLN A 66 -2.05 11.47 1.73
N ASP A 67 -2.51 10.34 1.17
CA ASP A 67 -2.75 9.12 1.96
C ASP A 67 -1.44 8.42 2.38
N LEU A 68 -0.34 8.72 1.69
CA LEU A 68 0.99 8.15 1.93
C LEU A 68 1.84 8.93 2.94
N SER A 69 1.48 10.18 3.21
CA SER A 69 2.18 11.11 4.11
C SER A 69 1.64 11.06 5.53
#